data_AF-A0A947E318-F1
#
_entry.id   AF-A0A947E318-F1
#
_cell.length_a   1.000
_cell.length_b   1.000
_cell.length_c   1.000
_cell.angle_alpha   90.00
_cell.angle_beta   90.00
_cell.angle_gamma   90.00
#
_symmetry.space_group_name_H-M   'P 1'
#
loop_
_entity.id
_entity.type
_entity.pdbx_description
1 polymer ?
#
loop_
_entity_poly.entity_id
_entity_poly.type
_entity_poly.pdbx_seq_one_letter_code
_entity_poly.pdbx_strand_id
1 'polypeptide(L)' 'ISHNMPHVFEIADRIHIARLGKRAAVVNPKKISMSDAVAVMTGAKTVVELPADALA' A
#
# COMPACT_ATOMS: atom_id res chain seq x y z
N ILE A 1 3.77 -8.65 -9.01
CA ILE A 1 2.35 -8.43 -8.64
C ILE A 1 1.93 -9.60 -7.78
N SER A 2 1.54 -9.38 -6.53
CA SER A 2 1.13 -10.42 -5.59
C SER A 2 0.01 -9.90 -4.70
N HIS A 3 -0.84 -10.79 -4.21
CA HIS A 3 -1.88 -10.50 -3.23
C HIS A 3 -1.56 -11.09 -1.84
N ASN A 4 -0.44 -11.83 -1.71
CA ASN A 4 0.02 -12.34 -0.42
C ASN A 4 0.76 -11.23 0.33
N MET A 5 0.00 -10.43 1.08
CA MET A 5 0.51 -9.23 1.75
C MET A 5 1.63 -9.49 2.76
N PRO A 6 1.60 -10.55 3.61
CA PRO A 6 2.75 -10.90 4.46
C PRO A 6 4.06 -11.05 3.68
N HIS A 7 4.04 -11.83 2.60
CA HIS A 7 5.23 -12.07 1.80
C HIS A 7 5.68 -10.80 1.07
N VAL A 8 4.74 -9.99 0.56
CA VAL A 8 5.06 -8.70 -0.06
C VAL A 8 5.76 -7.76 0.93
N PHE A 9 5.26 -7.66 2.16
CA PHE A 9 5.84 -6.80 3.19
C PHE A 9 7.22 -7.28 3.67
N GLU A 10 7.48 -8.58 3.62
CA GLU A 10 8.77 -9.17 3.98
C GLU A 10 9.89 -8.78 2.99
N ILE A 11 9.58 -8.78 1.69
CA ILE A 11 10.62 -8.67 0.65
C ILE A 11 10.66 -7.31 -0.06
N ALA A 12 9.59 -6.53 -0.02
CA ALA A 12 9.48 -5.32 -0.84
C ALA A 12 10.20 -4.12 -0.21
N ASP A 13 10.87 -3.34 -1.04
CA ASP A 13 11.35 -1.99 -0.71
C ASP A 13 10.26 -0.93 -0.92
N ARG A 14 9.35 -1.16 -1.88
CA ARG A 14 8.22 -0.31 -2.25
C ARG A 14 7.04 -1.14 -2.74
N ILE A 15 5.81 -0.66 -2.47
CA ILE A 15 4.57 -1.31 -2.92
C ILE A 15 3.78 -0.35 -3.79
N HIS A 16 3.56 -0.73 -5.05
CA HIS A 16 2.59 -0.09 -5.93
C HIS A 16 1.20 -0.68 -5.69
N ILE A 17 0.27 0.14 -5.18
CA ILE A 17 -1.12 -0.26 -4.97
C ILE A 17 -1.92 0.13 -6.22
N ALA A 18 -2.43 -0.89 -6.92
CA ALA A 18 -3.34 -0.70 -8.06
C ALA A 18 -4.80 -0.81 -7.59
N ARG A 19 -5.66 0.09 -8.04
CA ARG A 19 -7.10 0.08 -7.77
C ARG A 19 -7.87 0.61 -8.96
N LEU A 20 -8.94 -0.08 -9.36
CA LEU A 20 -9.85 0.31 -10.44
C LEU A 20 -9.10 0.73 -11.73
N GLY A 21 -8.12 -0.08 -12.15
CA GLY A 21 -7.35 0.16 -13.38
C GLY A 21 -6.34 1.31 -13.31
N LYS A 22 -6.15 1.95 -12.15
CA LYS A 22 -5.16 3.03 -11.97
C LYS A 22 -4.25 2.79 -10.76
N ARG A 23 -3.11 3.47 -10.75
CA ARG A 23 -2.23 3.52 -9.57
C ARG A 23 -2.92 4.36 -8.49
N ALA A 24 -3.23 3.74 -7.35
CA ALA A 24 -3.75 4.43 -6.18
C ALA A 24 -2.61 5.14 -5.43
N ALA A 25 -1.58 4.40 -5.03
CA ALA A 25 -0.45 4.92 -4.27
C ALA A 25 0.83 4.11 -4.52
N VAL A 26 1.96 4.71 -4.13
CA VAL A 26 3.24 4.02 -3.94
C VAL A 26 3.62 4.20 -2.49
N VAL A 27 3.78 3.11 -1.75
CA VAL A 27 4.01 3.14 -0.31
C VAL A 27 5.29 2.42 0.08
N ASN A 28 5.89 2.86 1.19
CA ASN A 28 7.02 2.20 1.81
C ASN A 28 6.51 1.19 2.87
N PRO A 29 6.70 -0.13 2.69
CA PRO A 29 6.23 -1.14 3.64
C PRO A 29 6.82 -1.00 5.04
N LYS A 30 7.96 -0.29 5.20
CA LYS A 30 8.58 -0.01 6.49
C LYS A 30 7.93 1.15 7.26
N LYS A 31 7.01 1.88 6.62
CA LYS A 31 6.39 3.11 7.13
C LYS A 31 4.85 3.07 7.14
N ILE A 32 4.26 1.96 6.72
CA ILE A 32 2.82 1.78 6.66
C ILE A 32 2.44 0.43 7.28
N SER A 33 1.25 0.33 7.84
CA SER A 33 0.74 -0.97 8.26
C SER A 33 0.23 -1.78 7.06
N MET A 34 0.24 -3.11 7.18
CA MET A 34 -0.36 -3.99 6.18
C MET A 34 -1.86 -3.71 6.02
N SER A 35 -2.56 -3.43 7.12
CA SER A 35 -3.98 -3.11 7.13
C SER A 35 -4.28 -1.84 6.33
N ASP A 36 -3.47 -0.79 6.47
CA ASP A 36 -3.62 0.46 5.71
C ASP A 36 -3.40 0.23 4.20
N ALA A 37 -2.37 -0.55 3.83
CA ALA A 37 -2.13 -0.89 2.42
C ALA A 37 -3.32 -1.66 1.82
N VAL A 38 -3.90 -2.59 2.57
CA VAL A 38 -5.13 -3.31 2.16
C VAL A 38 -6.33 -2.36 2.09
N ALA A 39 -6.49 -1.45 3.04
CA ALA A 39 -7.57 -0.48 3.06
C ALA A 39 -7.54 0.45 1.83
N VAL A 40 -6.35 0.85 1.37
CA VAL A 40 -6.20 1.60 0.11
C VAL A 40 -6.51 0.73 -1.12
N MET A 41 -6.10 -0.54 -1.09
CA MET A 41 -6.38 -1.49 -2.18
C MET A 41 -7.89 -1.74 -2.35
N THR A 42 -8.64 -1.87 -1.26
CA THR A 42 -10.11 -2.05 -1.29
C THR A 42 -10.86 -0.73 -1.47
N GLY A 43 -10.24 0.39 -1.07
CA GLY A 43 -10.86 1.72 -1.07
C GLY A 43 -11.61 2.05 0.23
N ALA A 44 -11.38 1.28 1.30
CA ALA A 44 -11.84 1.62 2.64
C ALA A 44 -11.11 2.86 3.22
N LYS A 45 -9.93 3.17 2.69
CA LYS A 45 -9.14 4.36 3.05
C LYS A 45 -8.59 5.02 1.79
N THR A 46 -8.55 6.35 1.78
CA THR A 46 -7.96 7.14 0.71
C THR A 46 -6.49 7.46 1.00
N VAL A 47 -5.73 7.80 -0.05
CA VAL A 47 -4.29 8.04 0.06
C VAL A 47 -3.97 9.26 0.93
N VAL A 48 -4.85 10.26 0.98
CA VAL A 48 -4.69 11.45 1.82
C VAL A 48 -4.84 11.16 3.32
N GLU A 49 -5.38 10.01 3.68
CA GLU A 49 -5.50 9.58 5.08
C GLU A 49 -4.29 8.75 5.54
N LEU A 50 -3.32 8.48 4.65
CA LEU A 50 -2.07 7.81 5.01
C LEU A 50 -1.08 8.80 5.63
N PRO A 51 -0.19 8.34 6.54
CA PRO A 51 0.92 9.15 7.01
C PRO A 51 1.78 9.66 5.84
N ALA A 52 2.26 10.90 5.92
CA ALA A 52 3.05 11.49 4.83
C ALA A 52 4.35 10.72 4.57
N ASP A 53 4.94 10.12 5.61
CA ASP A 53 6.16 9.32 5.52
C ASP A 53 5.91 7.88 5.03
N ALA A 54 4.64 7.48 4.86
CA ALA A 54 4.27 6.20 4.26
C ALA A 54 4.36 6.20 2.72
N LEU A 55 4.36 7.38 2.09
CA LEU A 55 4.48 7.54 0.64
C LEU A 55 5.95 7.49 0.22
N ALA A 56 6.27 6.75 -0.84
CA ALA A 56 7.66 6.44 -1.25
C ALA A 56 8.12 7.06 -2.57
#